data_AF-A0A2R5ESL3-F1
#
_entry.id   AF-A0A2R5ESL3-F1
#
_cell.length_a   1.000
_cell.length_b   1.000
_cell.length_c   1.000
_cell.angle_alpha   90.00
_cell.angle_beta   90.00
_cell.angle_gamma   90.00
#
_symmetry.space_group_name_H-M   'P 1'
#
loop_
_entity.id
_entity.type
_entity.pdbx_description
1 polymer ?
#
loop_
_entity_poly.entity_id
_entity_poly.type
_entity_poly.pdbx_seq_one_letter_code
_entity_poly.pdbx_strand_id
1 'polypeptide(L)' 'MNIQRAQEIADSPIMEHVEYNGVRIYIQHVDEQNETARIYPLDQPNQEMEVPVRTLSEPDSQVAMEIEEIACRVQSEG' A
#
# COMPACT_ATOMS: atom_id res chain seq x y z
N MET A 1 -0.02 -7.18 8.15
CA MET A 1 1.38 -6.89 7.75
C MET A 1 2.25 -6.81 9.01
N ASN A 2 3.55 -6.62 8.87
CA ASN A 2 4.48 -6.42 10.00
C ASN A 2 4.93 -4.95 10.11
N ILE A 3 5.62 -4.61 11.20
CA ILE A 3 6.07 -3.23 11.50
C ILE A 3 7.02 -2.70 10.42
N GLN A 4 8.05 -3.46 10.07
CA GLN A 4 9.05 -3.05 9.09
C GLN A 4 8.42 -2.71 7.73
N ARG A 5 7.51 -3.57 7.24
CA ARG A 5 6.80 -3.32 5.98
C ARG A 5 5.90 -2.08 6.05
N ALA A 6 5.20 -1.88 7.17
CA ALA A 6 4.38 -0.69 7.35
C ALA A 6 5.20 0.61 7.32
N GLN A 7 6.43 0.59 7.82
CA GLN A 7 7.35 1.72 7.78
C GLN A 7 7.85 2.03 6.37
N GLU A 8 8.26 0.99 5.63
CA GLU A 8 8.65 1.14 4.23
C GLU A 8 7.53 1.81 3.42
N ILE A 9 6.27 1.45 3.68
CA ILE A 9 5.10 2.05 3.04
C ILE A 9 4.92 3.51 3.47
N ALA A 10 5.05 3.81 4.77
CA ALA A 10 4.89 5.17 5.30
C ALA A 10 5.99 6.14 4.79
N ASP A 11 7.21 5.63 4.61
CA ASP A 11 8.35 6.39 4.09
C ASP A 11 8.38 6.45 2.56
N SER A 12 7.62 5.59 1.88
CA SER A 12 7.54 5.54 0.43
C SER A 12 6.78 6.75 -0.12
N PRO A 13 7.31 7.44 -1.14
CA PRO A 13 6.56 8.47 -1.87
C PRO A 13 5.50 7.86 -2.79
N ILE A 14 5.53 6.54 -3.02
CA ILE A 14 4.58 5.81 -3.85
C ILE A 14 3.46 5.29 -2.95
N MET A 15 2.22 5.53 -3.36
CA MET A 15 1.04 5.05 -2.65
C MET A 15 0.88 3.54 -2.84
N GLU A 16 1.18 2.78 -1.79
CA GLU A 16 0.96 1.34 -1.75
C GLU A 16 -0.50 1.01 -1.43
N HIS A 17 -0.97 -0.14 -1.92
CA HIS A 17 -2.32 -0.61 -1.62
C HIS A 17 -2.33 -1.27 -0.25
N VAL A 18 -2.76 -0.53 0.77
CA VAL A 18 -3.01 -1.05 2.12
C VAL A 18 -4.49 -0.94 2.47
N GLU A 19 -4.99 -1.97 3.15
CA GLU A 19 -6.37 -2.04 3.63
C GLU A 19 -6.45 -2.23 5.14
N TYR A 20 -7.48 -1.62 5.73
CA TYR A 20 -7.95 -1.86 7.09
C TYR A 20 -9.43 -2.20 7.02
N ASN A 21 -9.82 -3.38 7.50
CA ASN A 21 -11.21 -3.87 7.45
C ASN A 21 -11.86 -3.79 6.06
N GLY A 22 -11.08 -4.02 5.00
CA GLY A 22 -11.55 -3.96 3.60
C GLY A 22 -11.70 -2.54 3.02
N VAL A 23 -11.30 -1.51 3.78
CA VAL A 23 -11.24 -0.12 3.30
C VAL A 23 -9.78 0.21 2.99
N ARG A 24 -9.52 0.85 1.84
CA ARG A 24 -8.17 1.34 1.53
C ARG A 24 -7.79 2.49 2.44
N ILE A 25 -6.56 2.48 2.91
CA ILE A 25 -6.04 3.47 3.84
C ILE A 25 -4.67 3.99 3.37
N TYR A 26 -4.29 5.15 3.88
CA TYR A 26 -2.93 5.66 3.85
C TYR A 26 -2.30 5.50 5.22
N ILE A 27 -1.06 5.00 5.29
CA ILE A 27 -0.28 4.94 6.53
C ILE A 27 0.52 6.24 6.63
N GLN A 28 0.21 7.06 7.63
CA GLN A 28 0.93 8.31 7.85
C GLN A 28 2.17 8.14 8.72
N HIS A 29 2.09 7.29 9.74
CA HIS A 29 3.18 7.05 10.68
C HIS A 29 3.02 5.68 11.34
N VAL A 30 4.14 5.05 11.70
CA VAL A 30 4.19 3.78 12.44
C VAL A 30 4.93 4.02 13.74
N ASP A 31 4.27 3.69 14.85
CA ASP A 31 4.87 3.67 16.18
C ASP A 31 5.36 2.24 16.47
N GLU A 32 6.67 2.03 16.33
CA GLU A 32 7.29 0.73 16.60
C GLU A 32 7.16 0.30 18.07
N GLN A 33 7.15 1.25 19.00
CA GLN A 33 7.14 0.93 20.43
C GLN A 33 5.77 0.40 20.86
N ASN A 34 4.71 0.97 20.30
CA ASN A 34 3.33 0.58 20.58
C ASN A 34 2.77 -0.46 19.59
N GLU A 35 3.52 -0.80 18.54
CA GLU A 35 3.10 -1.67 17.44
C GLU A 35 1.81 -1.19 16.74
N THR A 36 1.61 0.13 16.70
CA THR A 36 0.46 0.80 16.09
C THR A 36 0.86 1.61 14.86
N ALA A 37 -0.11 1.86 13.99
CA ALA A 37 0.02 2.76 12.86
C ALA A 37 -1.09 3.80 12.91
N ARG A 38 -0.72 5.05 12.60
CA ARG A 38 -1.66 6.12 12.30
C ARG A 38 -2.06 6.04 10.84
N ILE A 39 -3.35 5.86 10.59
CA ILE A 39 -3.91 5.66 9.27
C ILE A 39 -5.01 6.69 8.95
N TYR A 40 -5.23 6.92 7.66
CA TYR A 40 -6.33 7.70 7.12
C TYR A 40 -7.09 6.86 6.07
N PRO A 41 -8.39 6.59 6.26
CA PRO A 41 -9.22 5.98 5.23
C PRO A 41 -9.31 6.86 3.98
N LEU A 42 -9.20 6.26 2.78
CA LEU A 42 -9.23 7.03 1.53
C LEU A 42 -10.61 7.62 1.22
N ASP A 43 -11.67 7.00 1.70
CA ASP A 43 -13.03 7.54 1.61
C ASP A 43 -13.24 8.71 2.58
N GLN A 44 -12.51 8.73 3.70
CA GLN A 44 -12.64 9.71 4.78
C GLN A 44 -11.26 10.21 5.25
N PRO A 45 -10.52 10.96 4.40
CA PRO A 45 -9.14 11.37 4.67
C PRO A 45 -9.01 12.37 5.83
N ASN A 46 -10.11 12.91 6.34
CA ASN A 46 -10.11 13.77 7.53
C ASN A 46 -10.20 12.98 8.84
N GLN A 47 -10.40 11.66 8.76
CA GLN A 47 -10.53 10.80 9.92
C GLN A 47 -9.22 10.06 10.16
N GLU A 48 -8.48 10.51 11.18
CA GLU A 48 -7.32 9.76 11.64
C GLU A 48 -7.73 8.63 12.58
N MET A 49 -7.08 7.48 12.45
CA MET A 49 -7.25 6.35 13.34
C MET A 49 -5.89 5.78 13.72
N GLU A 50 -5.76 5.34 14.97
CA GLU A 50 -4.61 4.58 15.41
C GLU A 50 -5.02 3.12 15.59
N VAL A 51 -4.38 2.23 14.83
CA VAL A 51 -4.74 0.80 14.78
C VAL A 51 -3.49 -0.08 14.90
N PRO A 52 -3.60 -1.32 15.41
CA PRO A 52 -2.46 -2.22 15.45
C PRO A 52 -1.98 -2.57 14.03
N VAL A 53 -0.68 -2.52 13.78
CA VAL A 53 -0.11 -2.77 12.43
C VAL A 53 -0.48 -4.15 11.90
N ARG A 54 -0.56 -5.14 12.80
CA ARG A 54 -0.99 -6.51 12.46
C ARG A 54 -2.39 -6.60 11.84
N THR A 55 -3.24 -5.59 12.01
CA THR A 55 -4.60 -5.55 11.42
C THR A 55 -4.64 -5.00 9.99
N LEU A 56 -3.54 -4.42 9.51
CA LEU A 56 -3.43 -3.92 8.16
C LEU A 56 -3.03 -5.05 7.19
N SER A 57 -3.49 -4.98 5.94
CA SER A 57 -3.19 -5.97 4.90
C SER A 57 -2.89 -5.31 3.56
N GLU A 58 -1.91 -5.85 2.83
CA GLU A 58 -1.67 -5.55 1.42
C GLU A 58 -2.32 -6.66 0.59
N PRO A 59 -3.41 -6.40 -0.15
CA PRO A 59 -3.86 -7.34 -1.16
C PRO A 59 -2.84 -7.36 -2.31
N ASP A 60 -2.30 -8.54 -2.62
CA ASP A 60 -1.29 -8.72 -3.65
C ASP A 60 -1.73 -8.08 -4.98
N SER A 61 -1.10 -6.96 -5.34
CA SER A 61 -1.31 -6.26 -6.61
C SER A 61 -0.42 -6.86 -7.71
N GLN A 62 -0.53 -8.18 -7.94
CA GLN A 62 0.25 -8.88 -8.98
C GLN A 62 -0.36 -8.80 -10.40
N VAL A 63 -1.12 -7.77 -10.76
CA VAL A 63 -1.72 -7.66 -12.12
C VAL A 63 -1.38 -6.35 -12.86
N ALA A 64 -0.29 -5.68 -12.49
CA ALA A 64 0.15 -4.46 -13.21
C ALA A 64 1.37 -4.66 -14.13
N MET A 65 1.99 -5.85 -14.16
CA MET A 65 3.25 -6.08 -14.87
C MET A 65 3.15 -7.06 -16.06
N GLU A 66 1.97 -7.21 -16.68
CA GLU A 66 1.81 -8.00 -17.92
C GLU A 66 1.47 -7.17 -19.17
N ILE A 67 1.27 -5.84 -19.07
CA ILE A 67 0.84 -5.03 -20.23
C ILE A 67 2.00 -4.39 -21.01
N GLU A 68 3.19 -4.24 -20.45
CA GLU A 68 4.32 -3.60 -21.17
C GLU A 68 5.15 -4.54 -22.06
N GLU A 69 5.02 -5.87 -21.96
CA GLU A 69 5.82 -6.80 -22.78
C GLU A 69 5.30 -7.00 -24.23
N ILE A 70 4.11 -6.51 -24.58
CA ILE A 70 3.52 -6.74 -25.93
C ILE A 70 3.97 -5.69 -26.96
N ALA A 71 4.43 -4.51 -26.54
CA ALA A 71 4.76 -3.42 -27.47
C ALA A 71 6.06 -3.62 -28.28
N CYS A 72 6.99 -4.46 -27.83
CA CYS A 72 8.31 -4.60 -28.47
C CYS A 72 8.39 -5.63 -29.61
N ARG A 73 7.36 -6.43 -29.92
CA ARG A 73 7.48 -7.52 -30.93
C ARG A 73 7.03 -7.20 -32.35
N VAL A 74 6.43 -6.05 -32.64
CA VAL A 74 5.77 -5.83 -33.95
C VAL A 74 6.56 -4.93 -34.92
N GLN A 75 7.78 -4.48 -34.58
CA GLN A 75 8.55 -3.57 -35.45
C GLN A 75 9.74 -4.22 -36.18
N SER A 76 9.86 -5.55 -36.18
CA SER A 76 10.97 -6.25 -36.85
C SER A 76 10.56 -7.07 -38.07
N GLU A 77 9.41 -6.79 -38.67
CA GLU A 77 9.01 -7.34 -39.98
C GLU A 77 8.41 -6.23 -40.85
N GLY A 78 9.28 -5.52 -41.59
CA GLY A 78 8.91 -4.49 -42.55
C GLY A 78 10.10 -3.91 -43.29
#